data_AF-F0R5C2-F1
#
_entry.id   AF-F0R5C2-F1
#
_cell.length_a   1.000
_cell.length_b   1.000
_cell.length_c   1.000
_cell.angle_alpha   90.00
_cell.angle_beta   90.00
_cell.angle_gamma   90.00
#
_symmetry.space_group_name_H-M   'P 1'
#
loop_
_entity.id
_entity.type
_entity.pdbx_description
1 polymer ?
#
loop_
_entity_poly.entity_id
_entity_poly.type
_entity_poly.pdbx_seq_one_letter_code
_entity_poly.pdbx_strand_id
1 'polypeptide(L)'
;MTERLKEIKDWIDEGNVDIAVSRLNQLLNQQPEDADDIYYLLGNAFRKQGDWQGALNNYQEAIDINPDSPASEARNMVIDILNFYNKDMFNQ
;
A
#
# COMPACT_ATOMS: atom_id res chain seq x y z
N MET A 1 -7.56 -3.34 11.31
CA MET A 1 -6.91 -2.07 11.70
C MET A 1 -6.83 -1.87 13.22
N THR A 2 -5.63 -2.02 13.77
CA THR A 2 -5.32 -1.78 15.19
C THR A 2 -4.99 -0.30 15.47
N GLU A 3 -4.97 0.12 16.74
CA GLU A 3 -4.70 1.53 17.12
C GLU A 3 -3.34 2.03 16.59
N ARG A 4 -2.31 1.18 16.59
CA ARG A 4 -0.99 1.52 16.05
C ARG A 4 -0.98 1.79 14.55
N LEU A 5 -1.87 1.14 13.80
CA LEU A 5 -1.97 1.31 12.35
C LEU A 5 -2.86 2.51 12.00
N LYS A 6 -3.80 2.86 12.88
CA LYS A 6 -4.62 4.06 12.75
C LYS A 6 -3.78 5.34 12.80
N GLU A 7 -2.87 5.46 13.78
CA GLU A 7 -1.93 6.59 13.87
C GLU A 7 -1.08 6.72 12.60
N ILE A 8 -0.57 5.59 12.08
CA ILE A 8 0.23 5.57 10.86
C ILE A 8 -0.62 5.99 9.65
N LYS A 9 -1.86 5.53 9.57
CA LYS A 9 -2.79 5.95 8.52
C LYS A 9 -3.03 7.46 8.57
N ASP A 10 -3.18 8.04 9.76
CA ASP A 10 -3.35 9.48 9.91
C ASP A 10 -2.11 10.24 9.40
N TRP A 11 -0.88 9.75 9.69
CA TRP A 11 0.34 10.31 9.08
C TRP A 11 0.35 10.22 7.55
N ILE A 12 -0.10 9.11 6.98
CA ILE A 12 -0.27 8.99 5.53
C ILE A 12 -1.23 10.07 5.06
N ASP A 13 -2.38 10.26 5.69
CA ASP A 13 -3.41 11.23 5.30
C ASP A 13 -2.95 12.69 5.47
N GLU A 14 -2.07 12.98 6.42
CA GLU A 14 -1.41 14.28 6.61
C GLU A 14 -0.27 14.54 5.61
N GLY A 15 0.22 13.49 4.92
CA GLY A 15 1.34 13.59 3.97
C GLY A 15 2.71 13.35 4.61
N ASN A 16 2.74 12.95 5.89
CA ASN A 16 3.94 12.49 6.60
C ASN A 16 4.34 11.07 6.18
N VAL A 17 4.41 10.83 4.88
CA VAL A 17 4.49 9.48 4.29
C VAL A 17 5.82 8.79 4.61
N ASP A 18 6.93 9.53 4.64
CA ASP A 18 8.25 8.96 4.94
C ASP A 18 8.31 8.35 6.35
N ILE A 19 7.70 9.04 7.33
CA ILE A 19 7.60 8.58 8.71
C ILE A 19 6.72 7.33 8.78
N ALA A 20 5.57 7.36 8.08
CA ALA A 20 4.67 6.22 8.01
C ALA A 20 5.35 4.97 7.42
N VAL A 21 6.04 5.11 6.28
CA VAL A 21 6.77 4.01 5.63
C VAL A 21 7.85 3.45 6.55
N SER A 22 8.66 4.32 7.17
CA SER A 22 9.67 3.88 8.13
C SER A 22 9.06 3.09 9.29
N ARG A 23 7.91 3.53 9.81
CA ARG A 23 7.24 2.84 10.91
C ARG A 23 6.64 1.50 10.49
N LEU A 24 6.02 1.43 9.32
CA LEU A 24 5.45 0.20 8.76
C LEU A 24 6.54 -0.85 8.51
N ASN A 25 7.69 -0.46 7.96
CA ASN A 25 8.83 -1.36 7.77
C ASN A 25 9.37 -1.91 9.10
N GLN A 26 9.43 -1.09 10.14
CA GLN A 26 9.80 -1.56 11.48
C GLN A 26 8.80 -2.59 12.03
N LEU A 27 7.50 -2.41 11.77
CA LEU A 27 6.48 -3.36 12.17
C LEU A 27 6.62 -4.68 11.40
N LEU A 28 6.84 -4.64 10.08
CA LEU A 28 7.05 -5.85 9.28
C LEU A 28 8.26 -6.67 9.75
N ASN A 29 9.35 -6.02 10.16
CA ASN A 29 10.53 -6.70 10.71
C ASN A 29 10.23 -7.52 11.98
N GLN A 30 9.11 -7.26 12.66
CA GLN A 30 8.68 -8.00 13.84
C GLN A 30 7.81 -9.22 13.50
N GLN A 31 7.61 -9.52 12.22
CA GLN A 31 6.72 -10.59 11.72
C GLN A 31 5.32 -10.52 12.35
N PRO A 32 4.60 -9.42 12.10
CA PRO A 32 3.30 -9.18 12.71
C PRO A 32 2.23 -10.08 12.06
N GLU A 33 1.22 -10.47 12.82
CA GLU A 33 0.11 -11.30 12.32
C GLU A 33 -0.79 -10.53 11.33
N ASP A 34 -0.85 -9.20 11.45
CA ASP A 34 -1.58 -8.26 10.59
C ASP A 34 -0.65 -7.64 9.52
N ALA A 35 0.28 -8.46 8.99
CA ALA A 35 1.19 -8.05 7.92
C ALA A 35 0.44 -7.58 6.66
N ASP A 36 -0.73 -8.15 6.36
CA ASP A 36 -1.59 -7.74 5.25
C ASP A 36 -2.08 -6.29 5.40
N ASP A 37 -2.56 -5.90 6.59
CA ASP A 37 -2.96 -4.52 6.90
C ASP A 37 -1.77 -3.55 6.74
N ILE A 38 -0.56 -4.00 7.12
CA ILE A 38 0.67 -3.20 7.03
C ILE A 38 1.12 -3.01 5.57
N TYR A 39 1.13 -4.06 4.77
CA TYR A 39 1.42 -3.97 3.34
C TYR A 39 0.38 -3.13 2.59
N TYR A 40 -0.90 -3.23 2.98
CA TYR A 40 -1.94 -2.35 2.45
C TYR A 40 -1.66 -0.86 2.74
N LEU A 41 -1.26 -0.53 3.97
CA LEU A 41 -0.88 0.84 4.32
C LEU A 41 0.41 1.31 3.63
N LEU A 42 1.39 0.44 3.42
CA LEU A 42 2.57 0.75 2.61
C LEU A 42 2.17 1.06 1.16
N GLY A 43 1.26 0.26 0.59
CA GLY A 43 0.71 0.53 -0.74
C GLY A 43 0.06 1.91 -0.84
N ASN A 44 -0.75 2.27 0.17
CA ASN A 44 -1.37 3.60 0.26
C ASN A 44 -0.35 4.73 0.40
N ALA A 45 0.70 4.51 1.18
CA ALA A 45 1.80 5.45 1.34
C ALA A 45 2.51 5.71 0.01
N PHE A 46 2.98 4.66 -0.68
CA PHE A 46 3.64 4.79 -1.98
C PHE A 46 2.73 5.42 -3.04
N ARG A 47 1.44 5.05 -3.05
CA ARG A 47 0.44 5.68 -3.93
C ARG A 47 0.37 7.19 -3.72
N LYS A 48 0.42 7.65 -2.46
CA LYS A 48 0.39 9.08 -2.13
C LYS A 48 1.68 9.81 -2.51
N GLN A 49 2.82 9.12 -2.50
CA GLN A 49 4.09 9.63 -3.03
C GLN A 49 4.15 9.65 -4.58
N GLY A 50 3.17 9.03 -5.26
CA GLY A 50 3.19 8.87 -6.71
C GLY A 50 4.09 7.72 -7.18
N ASP A 51 4.61 6.91 -6.26
CA ASP A 51 5.31 5.67 -6.60
C ASP A 51 4.28 4.57 -6.86
N TRP A 52 3.77 4.53 -8.09
CA TRP A 52 2.75 3.58 -8.49
C TRP A 52 3.24 2.14 -8.47
N GLN A 53 4.50 1.89 -8.82
CA GLN A 53 5.06 0.54 -8.81
C GLN A 53 5.23 0.04 -7.37
N GLY A 54 5.75 0.88 -6.48
CA GLY A 54 5.82 0.60 -5.05
C GLY A 54 4.44 0.30 -4.47
N ALA A 55 3.41 1.08 -4.86
CA ALA A 55 2.04 0.84 -4.44
C ALA A 55 1.54 -0.55 -4.89
N LEU A 56 1.66 -0.87 -6.18
CA LEU A 56 1.20 -2.14 -6.74
C LEU A 56 1.88 -3.35 -6.11
N ASN A 57 3.19 -3.29 -5.86
CA ASN A 57 3.94 -4.37 -5.24
C ASN A 57 3.44 -4.62 -3.81
N ASN A 58 3.31 -3.56 -3.00
CA ASN A 58 2.85 -3.71 -1.62
C ASN A 58 1.39 -4.16 -1.53
N TYR A 59 0.51 -3.70 -2.44
CA TYR A 59 -0.84 -4.24 -2.50
C TYR A 59 -0.85 -5.71 -2.89
N GLN A 60 0.05 -6.16 -3.77
CA GLN A 60 0.16 -7.58 -4.12
C GLN A 60 0.56 -8.42 -2.91
N GLU A 61 1.57 -8.02 -2.14
CA GLU A 61 1.97 -8.72 -0.90
C GLU A 61 0.81 -8.82 0.10
N ALA A 62 0.02 -7.75 0.25
CA ALA A 62 -1.17 -7.78 1.11
C ALA A 62 -2.22 -8.79 0.62
N ILE A 63 -2.46 -8.86 -0.70
CA ILE A 63 -3.41 -9.81 -1.33
C ILE A 63 -2.92 -11.24 -1.18
N ASP A 64 -1.62 -11.48 -1.32
CA ASP A 64 -1.02 -12.81 -1.21
C ASP A 64 -1.13 -13.38 0.21
N ILE A 65 -1.11 -12.50 1.23
CA ILE A 65 -1.32 -12.87 2.64
C ILE A 65 -2.82 -13.00 2.95
N ASN A 66 -3.62 -12.02 2.53
CA ASN A 66 -5.05 -11.97 2.77
C ASN A 66 -5.80 -11.55 1.48
N PRO A 67 -6.34 -12.52 0.72
CA PRO A 67 -7.08 -12.24 -0.51
C PRO A 67 -8.34 -11.38 -0.31
N ASP A 68 -8.90 -11.36 0.89
CA ASP A 68 -10.08 -10.54 1.25
C ASP A 68 -9.70 -9.12 1.71
N SER A 69 -8.40 -8.77 1.66
CA SER A 69 -7.91 -7.44 2.00
C SER A 69 -8.44 -6.36 1.04
N PRO A 70 -8.71 -5.14 1.54
CA PRO A 70 -9.01 -3.98 0.69
C PRO A 70 -7.92 -3.66 -0.34
N ALA A 71 -6.72 -4.23 -0.19
CA ALA A 71 -5.61 -4.09 -1.12
C ALA A 71 -5.96 -4.52 -2.55
N SER A 72 -6.87 -5.50 -2.75
CA SER A 72 -7.30 -5.91 -4.09
C SER A 72 -7.98 -4.77 -4.85
N GLU A 73 -8.93 -4.09 -4.20
CA GLU A 73 -9.63 -2.94 -4.77
C GLU A 73 -8.67 -1.75 -4.99
N ALA A 74 -7.80 -1.48 -4.02
CA ALA A 74 -6.82 -0.40 -4.12
C ALA A 74 -5.80 -0.64 -5.26
N ARG A 75 -5.37 -1.88 -5.47
CA ARG A 75 -4.48 -2.28 -6.57
C ARG A 75 -5.15 -2.07 -7.92
N ASN A 76 -6.40 -2.50 -8.07
CA ASN A 76 -7.17 -2.31 -9.30
C ASN A 76 -7.36 -0.81 -9.60
N MET A 77 -7.63 0.00 -8.58
CA MET A 77 -7.71 1.45 -8.75
C MET A 77 -6.40 2.05 -9.28
N VAL A 78 -5.24 1.62 -8.77
CA VAL A 78 -3.93 2.08 -9.29
C VAL A 78 -3.72 1.64 -10.73
N ILE A 79 -4.09 0.40 -11.08
CA ILE A 79 -4.02 -0.10 -12.46
C ILE A 79 -4.90 0.74 -13.39
N ASP A 80 -6.12 1.06 -12.98
CA ASP A 80 -7.05 1.87 -13.78
C ASP A 80 -6.52 3.30 -14.00
N ILE A 81 -5.98 3.91 -12.94
CA ILE A 81 -5.30 5.22 -13.01
C ILE A 81 -4.18 5.14 -14.05
N LEU A 82 -3.32 4.15 -13.91
CA LEU A 82 -2.16 3.96 -14.78
C LEU A 82 -2.56 3.69 -16.24
N ASN A 83 -3.59 2.88 -16.48
CA ASN A 83 -4.14 2.59 -17.80
C ASN A 83 -4.74 3.84 -18.46
N PHE A 84 -5.38 4.70 -17.67
CA PHE A 84 -5.91 5.98 -18.16
C PHE A 84 -4.78 6.90 -18.63
N TYR A 85 -3.67 6.98 -17.89
CA TYR A 85 -2.52 7.82 -18.23
C TYR A 85 -1.59 7.21 -19.29
N ASN A 86 -1.48 5.88 -19.36
CA ASN A 86 -0.65 5.15 -20.32
C ASN A 86 -1.43 3.99 -20.93
N LYS A 87 -2.02 4.21 -22.11
CA LYS A 87 -2.66 3.14 -22.89
C LYS A 87 -1.71 2.01 -23.32
N ASP A 88 -0.39 2.19 -23.17
CA ASP A 88 0.64 1.28 -23.68
C ASP A 88 1.43 0.49 -22.62
N MET A 89 1.12 0.58 -21.32
CA MET A 89 1.91 -0.15 -20.30
C MET A 89 1.74 -1.68 -20.30
N PHE A 90 0.63 -2.20 -20.84
CA PHE A 90 0.38 -3.64 -20.92
C PHE A 90 0.66 -4.23 -22.32
N ASN A 91 1.24 -3.44 -23.23
CA ASN A 91 1.68 -3.91 -24.55
C ASN A 91 3.16 -4.33 -24.49
N GLN A 92 3.44 -5.53 -23.98
CA GLN A 92 4.64 -6.30 -24.30
C GLN A 92 4.26 -7.77 -24.54
#